data_AF-A0A1F4E347-F1
#
_entry.id   AF-A0A1F4E347-F1
#
_cell.length_a   1.000
_cell.length_b   1.000
_cell.length_c   1.000
_cell.angle_alpha   90.00
_cell.angle_beta   90.00
_cell.angle_gamma   90.00
#
_symmetry.space_group_name_H-M   'P 1'
#
loop_
_entity.id
_entity.type
_entity.pdbx_description
1 polymer ?
#
loop_
_entity_poly.entity_id
_entity_poly.type
_entity_poly.pdbx_seq_one_letter_code
_entity_poly.pdbx_strand_id
1 'polypeptide(L)'
;MRVAGVALFLALPLAAQGEELGRKVFTEIAQPSCALCHTLKAASAEGTVGPSLDELKPDKARALRAIRNGMGAMPSFADKLTAEQIEAVAAFIASAAGRE
;
A
#
# COMPACT_ATOMS: atom_id res chain seq x y z
N MET A 1 30.09 -40.55 0.78
CA MET A 1 29.52 -39.79 -0.35
C MET A 1 28.62 -38.70 0.24
N ARG A 2 29.05 -37.44 0.25
CA ARG A 2 28.30 -36.32 0.85
C ARG A 2 27.19 -35.91 -0.12
N VAL A 3 25.93 -36.02 0.31
CA VAL A 3 24.78 -35.47 -0.42
C VAL A 3 24.79 -33.96 -0.20
N ALA A 4 25.14 -33.20 -1.23
CA ALA A 4 25.03 -31.75 -1.22
C ALA A 4 23.55 -31.36 -1.35
N GLY A 5 23.01 -30.77 -0.28
CA GLY A 5 21.68 -30.18 -0.27
C GLY A 5 21.64 -28.96 -1.19
N VAL A 6 20.83 -29.04 -2.24
CA VAL A 6 20.52 -27.90 -3.10
C VAL A 6 19.45 -27.07 -2.38
N ALA A 7 19.89 -26.04 -1.65
CA ALA A 7 19.02 -25.01 -1.14
C ALA A 7 18.68 -24.05 -2.30
N LEU A 8 17.61 -24.35 -3.03
CA LEU A 8 17.00 -23.44 -3.99
C LEU A 8 16.22 -22.37 -3.22
N PHE A 9 16.91 -21.30 -2.80
CA PHE A 9 16.25 -20.07 -2.37
C PHE A 9 15.62 -19.41 -3.60
N LEU A 10 14.33 -19.67 -3.82
CA LEU A 10 13.51 -18.92 -4.77
C LEU A 10 13.46 -17.46 -4.31
N ALA A 11 14.23 -16.59 -4.97
CA ALA A 11 14.12 -15.16 -4.82
C ALA A 11 12.74 -14.73 -5.35
N LEU A 12 11.77 -14.51 -4.45
CA LEU A 12 10.51 -13.86 -4.82
C LEU A 12 10.84 -12.51 -5.48
N PRO A 13 10.19 -12.15 -6.59
CA PRO A 13 10.47 -10.88 -7.24
C PRO A 13 10.23 -9.73 -6.25
N LEU A 14 11.22 -8.83 -6.13
CA LEU A 14 11.19 -7.67 -5.23
C LEU A 14 9.92 -6.81 -5.40
N ALA A 15 9.32 -6.84 -6.60
CA ALA A 15 8.05 -6.19 -6.90
C ALA A 15 6.86 -6.77 -6.12
N ALA A 16 6.77 -8.10 -5.98
CA ALA A 16 5.70 -8.76 -5.22
C ALA A 16 5.82 -8.47 -3.71
N GLN A 17 7.06 -8.34 -3.22
CA GLN A 17 7.33 -7.97 -1.82
C GLN A 17 6.86 -6.53 -1.55
N GLY A 18 7.12 -5.60 -2.49
CA GLY A 18 6.65 -4.21 -2.40
C GLY A 18 5.13 -4.07 -2.48
N GLU A 19 4.47 -4.84 -3.36
CA GLU A 19 3.01 -4.87 -3.43
C GLU A 19 2.39 -5.36 -2.11
N GLU A 20 2.91 -6.47 -1.56
CA GLU A 20 2.41 -7.03 -0.32
C GLU A 20 2.60 -6.08 0.87
N LEU A 21 3.78 -5.44 0.97
CA LEU A 21 4.02 -4.42 1.99
C LEU A 21 3.03 -3.26 1.84
N GLY A 22 2.84 -2.76 0.62
CA GLY A 22 1.91 -1.65 0.36
C GLY A 22 0.47 -2.00 0.73
N ARG A 23 0.03 -3.23 0.41
CA ARG A 23 -1.29 -3.75 0.80
C ARG A 23 -1.42 -3.84 2.32
N LYS A 24 -0.43 -4.39 3.04
CA LYS A 24 -0.44 -4.44 4.51
C LYS A 24 -0.44 -3.06 5.15
N VAL A 25 0.30 -2.11 4.58
CA VAL A 25 0.25 -0.73 5.06
C VAL A 25 -1.14 -0.14 4.88
N PHE A 26 -1.77 -0.40 3.74
CA PHE A 26 -3.12 0.06 3.45
C PHE A 26 -4.17 -0.52 4.42
N THR A 27 -4.10 -1.81 4.73
CA THR A 27 -5.14 -2.53 5.49
C THR A 27 -4.89 -2.58 7.00
N GLU A 28 -3.64 -2.62 7.45
CA GLU A 28 -3.28 -3.02 8.82
C GLU A 28 -2.30 -2.07 9.52
N ILE A 29 -1.18 -1.71 8.86
CA ILE A 29 -0.06 -1.04 9.53
C ILE A 29 -0.33 0.47 9.72
N ALA A 30 -0.95 1.12 8.73
CA ALA A 30 -1.37 2.51 8.90
C ALA A 30 -2.41 2.61 10.02
N GLN A 31 -2.26 3.60 10.90
CA GLN A 31 -3.18 3.85 12.00
C GLN A 31 -3.62 5.34 12.00
N PRO A 32 -4.89 5.64 11.65
CA PRO A 32 -5.94 4.69 11.24
C PRO A 32 -5.62 4.00 9.90
N SER A 33 -6.15 2.79 9.71
CA SER A 33 -6.01 2.04 8.46
C SER A 33 -6.66 2.80 7.30
N CYS A 34 -6.01 2.81 6.14
CA CYS A 34 -6.51 3.48 4.94
C CYS A 34 -7.86 2.89 4.50
N ALA A 35 -8.01 1.57 4.67
CA ALA A 35 -9.21 0.82 4.32
C ALA A 35 -10.47 1.24 5.09
N LEU A 36 -10.31 1.83 6.28
CA LEU A 36 -11.45 2.35 7.06
C LEU A 36 -12.09 3.57 6.40
N CYS A 37 -11.30 4.34 5.65
CA CYS A 37 -11.76 5.59 5.07
C CYS A 37 -11.98 5.51 3.57
N HIS A 38 -11.21 4.70 2.85
CA HIS A 38 -11.19 4.68 1.39
C HIS A 38 -11.69 3.35 0.82
N THR A 39 -12.41 3.44 -0.29
CA THR A 39 -12.73 2.29 -1.13
C THR A 39 -11.53 1.97 -2.02
N LEU A 40 -11.12 0.71 -2.03
CA LEU A 40 -10.10 0.14 -2.91
C LEU A 40 -10.33 -1.38 -3.00
N LYS A 41 -10.98 -1.83 -4.08
CA LYS A 41 -11.43 -3.23 -4.26
C LYS A 41 -10.29 -4.25 -4.18
N ALA A 42 -9.16 -3.94 -4.80
CA ALA A 42 -7.95 -4.77 -4.75
C ALA A 42 -7.37 -4.95 -3.33
N ALA A 43 -7.83 -4.16 -2.34
CA ALA A 43 -7.51 -4.31 -0.92
C ALA A 43 -8.71 -4.79 -0.09
N SER A 44 -9.82 -5.17 -0.73
CA SER A 44 -11.11 -5.51 -0.13
C SER A 44 -11.63 -4.42 0.82
N ALA A 45 -11.40 -3.16 0.47
CA ALA A 45 -11.76 -2.01 1.28
C ALA A 45 -12.97 -1.27 0.71
N GLU A 46 -13.92 -0.92 1.58
CA GLU A 46 -15.20 -0.30 1.24
C GLU A 46 -15.43 1.02 2.01
N GLY A 47 -14.36 1.64 2.52
CA GLY A 47 -14.46 2.89 3.26
C GLY A 47 -15.04 4.03 2.41
N THR A 48 -15.89 4.87 3.01
CA THR A 48 -16.60 5.96 2.31
C THR A 48 -16.42 7.34 2.94
N VAL A 49 -15.52 7.46 3.93
CA VAL A 49 -15.16 8.74 4.56
C VAL A 49 -14.34 9.60 3.60
N GLY A 50 -13.36 8.98 2.93
CA GLY A 50 -12.57 9.56 1.87
C GLY A 50 -13.11 9.15 0.49
N PRO A 51 -12.58 9.76 -0.60
CA PRO A 51 -12.96 9.38 -1.95
C PRO A 51 -12.59 7.92 -2.25
N SER A 52 -13.37 7.29 -3.14
CA SER A 52 -13.01 6.01 -3.74
C SER A 52 -11.71 6.13 -4.52
N LEU A 53 -10.73 5.29 -4.18
CA LEU A 53 -9.44 5.27 -4.90
C LEU A 53 -9.57 4.57 -6.24
N ASP A 54 -10.54 3.66 -6.39
CA ASP A 54 -10.85 3.00 -7.65
C ASP A 54 -11.37 3.97 -8.72
N GLU A 55 -12.10 5.01 -8.29
CA GLU A 55 -12.58 6.07 -9.17
C GLU A 55 -11.53 7.16 -9.36
N LEU A 56 -10.89 7.58 -8.26
CA LEU A 56 -9.93 8.68 -8.27
C LEU A 56 -8.66 8.37 -9.05
N LYS A 57 -8.23 7.10 -9.03
CA LYS A 57 -7.04 6.56 -9.72
C LYS A 57 -5.82 7.48 -9.61
N PRO A 58 -5.40 7.86 -8.39
CA PRO A 58 -4.27 8.75 -8.22
C PRO A 58 -2.98 8.06 -8.68
N ASP A 59 -2.11 8.82 -9.35
CA ASP A 59 -0.74 8.37 -9.56
C ASP A 59 0.03 8.28 -8.22
N LYS A 60 1.18 7.59 -8.25
CA LYS A 60 2.00 7.39 -7.06
C LYS A 60 2.44 8.72 -6.43
N ALA A 61 2.77 9.72 -7.23
CA ALA A 61 3.26 11.01 -6.71
C ALA A 61 2.16 11.77 -5.97
N ARG A 62 0.92 11.72 -6.47
CA ARG A 62 -0.26 12.27 -5.82
C ARG A 62 -0.55 11.53 -4.52
N ALA A 63 -0.52 10.20 -4.52
CA ALA A 63 -0.69 9.39 -3.31
C ALA A 63 0.37 9.74 -2.24
N LEU A 64 1.65 9.79 -2.63
CA LEU A 64 2.75 10.16 -1.74
C LEU A 64 2.54 11.52 -1.06
N ARG A 65 2.16 12.54 -1.82
CA ARG A 65 1.90 13.88 -1.27
C ARG A 65 0.75 13.86 -0.26
N ALA A 66 -0.35 13.17 -0.58
CA ALA A 66 -1.49 13.06 0.32
C ALA A 66 -1.14 12.30 1.61
N ILE A 67 -0.44 11.16 1.52
CA ILE A 67 -0.04 10.35 2.67
C ILE A 67 0.93 11.12 3.59
N ARG A 68 1.93 11.81 3.02
CA ARG A 68 2.91 12.56 3.80
C ARG A 68 2.31 13.80 4.45
N ASN A 69 1.44 14.53 3.76
CA ASN A 69 0.99 15.84 4.24
C ASN A 69 -0.37 15.79 4.94
N GLY A 70 -1.16 14.74 4.71
CA GLY A 70 -2.59 14.74 5.02
C GLY A 70 -3.36 15.70 4.11
N MET A 71 -4.68 15.67 4.22
CA MET A 71 -5.59 16.58 3.51
C MET A 71 -6.98 16.59 4.16
N GLY A 72 -7.46 17.75 4.59
CA GLY A 72 -8.76 17.86 5.25
C GLY A 72 -8.83 16.95 6.49
N ALA A 73 -9.76 16.00 6.50
CA ALA A 73 -9.89 15.01 7.57
C ALA A 73 -8.86 13.86 7.49
N MET A 74 -8.16 13.69 6.36
CA MET A 74 -7.13 12.67 6.21
C MET A 74 -5.86 13.10 6.99
N PRO A 75 -5.41 12.35 8.01
CA PRO A 75 -4.23 12.70 8.78
C PRO A 75 -2.94 12.55 7.95
N SER A 76 -1.89 13.23 8.37
CA SER A 76 -0.53 12.94 7.90
C SER A 76 -0.02 11.63 8.51
N PHE A 77 0.74 10.87 7.72
CA PHE A 77 1.45 9.66 8.16
C PHE A 77 2.97 9.82 8.19
N ALA A 78 3.51 11.02 7.96
CA ALA A 78 4.96 11.26 7.90
C ALA A 78 5.71 10.80 9.17
N ASP A 79 5.09 10.99 10.34
CA ASP A 79 5.66 10.59 11.63
C ASP A 79 5.15 9.22 12.12
N LYS A 80 4.31 8.55 11.33
CA LYS A 80 3.65 7.28 11.69
C LYS A 80 4.18 6.09 10.92
N LEU A 81 4.68 6.32 9.71
CA LEU A 81 5.14 5.30 8.78
C LEU A 81 6.58 5.58 8.37
N THR A 82 7.34 4.52 8.11
CA THR A 82 8.68 4.66 7.53
C THR A 82 8.60 5.15 6.09
N ALA A 83 9.70 5.72 5.58
CA ALA A 83 9.77 6.11 4.17
C ALA A 83 9.48 4.93 3.23
N GLU A 84 9.96 3.73 3.56
CA GLU A 84 9.70 2.51 2.79
C GLU A 84 8.21 2.15 2.78
N GLN A 85 7.55 2.19 3.94
CA GLN A 85 6.11 1.94 4.05
C GLN A 85 5.27 2.94 3.25
N ILE A 86 5.64 4.23 3.31
CA ILE A 86 4.98 5.29 2.54
C ILE A 86 5.16 5.07 1.03
N GLU A 87 6.37 4.72 0.60
CA GLU A 87 6.63 4.43 -0.81
C GLU A 87 5.88 3.19 -1.30
N ALA A 88 5.83 2.14 -0.47
CA ALA A 88 5.13 0.89 -0.78
C ALA A 88 3.61 1.11 -0.90
N VAL A 89 2.98 1.78 0.08
CA VAL A 89 1.53 2.00 0.03
C VAL A 89 1.13 2.94 -1.11
N ALA A 90 1.93 3.97 -1.40
CA ALA A 90 1.65 4.85 -2.53
C ALA A 90 1.79 4.13 -3.88
N ALA A 91 2.79 3.24 -4.01
CA ALA A 91 2.94 2.40 -5.20
C ALA A 91 1.78 1.41 -5.34
N PHE A 92 1.37 0.77 -4.24
CA PHE A 92 0.23 -0.13 -4.21
C PHE A 92 -1.06 0.58 -4.61
N ILE A 93 -1.38 1.74 -4.03
CA ILE A 93 -2.59 2.50 -4.41
C ILE A 93 -2.60 2.81 -5.90
N ALA A 94 -1.47 3.29 -6.45
CA ALA A 94 -1.38 3.68 -7.85
C ALA A 94 -1.49 2.48 -8.82
N SER A 95 -0.97 1.31 -8.44
CA SER A 95 -1.08 0.10 -9.26
C SER A 95 -2.43 -0.62 -9.09
N ALA A 96 -3.05 -0.48 -7.91
CA ALA A 96 -4.25 -1.19 -7.51
C ALA A 96 -5.54 -0.49 -7.91
N ALA A 97 -5.53 0.85 -7.98
CA ALA A 97 -6.73 1.64 -8.24
C ALA A 97 -7.44 1.24 -9.54
N GLY A 98 -8.70 0.82 -9.40
CA GLY A 98 -9.55 0.40 -10.52
C GLY A 98 -9.33 -1.04 -10.97
N ARG A 99 -8.50 -1.81 -10.26
CA ARG A 99 -8.45 -3.27 -10.33
C ARG A 99 -9.46 -3.87 -9.35
N GLU A 100 -9.80 -5.14 -9.57
CA GLU A 100 -10.65 -5.92 -8.67
C GLU A 100 -9.85 -6.52 -7.51
#